data_AF-A0A8S0T404-F1
#
_entry.id   AF-A0A8S0T404-F1
#
_cell.length_a   1.000
_cell.length_b   1.000
_cell.length_c   1.000
_cell.angle_alpha   90.00
_cell.angle_beta   90.00
_cell.angle_gamma   90.00
#
_symmetry.space_group_name_H-M   'P 1'
#
loop_
_entity.id
_entity.type
_entity.pdbx_description
1 polymer ?
#
loop_
_entity_poly.entity_id
_entity_poly.type
_entity_poly.pdbx_seq_one_letter_code
_entity_poly.pdbx_strand_id
1 'polypeptide(L)'
;GQEWVVQKYFYGSGSTNRGREERYVLWFDPTKDFHYYGILWTENGIRYYVNDVPIKEVKTVDRMDGDFLAKPMTLYGTIWNGSNWAAYGGKYKLDLEYAPYIAKYSNFMLNGCPFDPTPNSTQCDDYP
;
A
#
# COMPACT_ATOMS: atom_id res chain seq x y z
N GLY A 1 -9.47 22.01 -8.10
CA GLY A 1 -9.90 20.70 -7.57
C GLY A 1 -9.67 20.68 -6.07
N GLN A 2 -10.23 19.69 -5.36
CA GLN A 2 -9.85 19.39 -3.97
C GLN A 2 -8.59 18.52 -3.94
N GLU A 3 -7.90 18.49 -2.81
CA GLU A 3 -6.65 17.75 -2.62
C GLU A 3 -6.86 16.23 -2.64
N TRP A 4 -5.90 15.52 -3.22
CA TRP A 4 -5.85 14.06 -3.19
C TRP A 4 -5.15 13.56 -1.93
N VAL A 5 -5.69 12.49 -1.35
CA VAL A 5 -5.17 11.88 -0.13
C VAL A 5 -4.66 10.47 -0.44
N VAL A 6 -3.42 10.20 -0.04
CA VAL A 6 -2.91 8.83 0.05
C VAL A 6 -3.13 8.35 1.47
N GLN A 7 -3.83 7.22 1.60
CA GLN A 7 -4.05 6.56 2.88
C GLN A 7 -3.33 5.22 2.87
N LYS A 8 -2.57 4.94 3.94
CA LYS A 8 -1.88 3.66 4.11
C LYS A 8 -2.34 2.93 5.35
N TYR A 9 -2.24 1.61 5.27
CA TYR A 9 -2.65 0.64 6.28
C TYR A 9 -1.58 -0.45 6.41
N PHE A 10 -1.41 -0.98 7.62
CA PHE A 10 -0.67 -2.22 7.84
C PHE A 10 -1.33 -3.04 8.95
N TYR A 11 -1.51 -4.35 8.70
CA TYR A 11 -2.14 -5.29 9.61
C TYR A 11 -1.33 -6.59 9.65
N GLY A 12 -0.76 -6.96 10.79
CA GLY A 12 -0.12 -8.28 10.96
C GLY A 12 -1.02 -9.26 11.70
N SER A 13 -0.87 -10.55 11.38
CA SER A 13 -1.45 -11.69 12.12
C SER A 13 -2.93 -11.59 12.50
N GLY A 14 -3.77 -10.99 11.63
CA GLY A 14 -5.22 -10.87 11.87
C GLY A 14 -5.62 -9.76 12.84
N SER A 15 -4.68 -8.92 13.27
CA SER A 15 -4.91 -7.77 14.14
C SER A 15 -5.56 -6.62 13.36
N THR A 16 -6.86 -6.73 13.03
CA THR A 16 -7.63 -5.67 12.35
C THR A 16 -8.27 -4.67 13.32
N ASN A 17 -8.27 -4.99 14.63
CA ASN A 17 -8.95 -4.22 15.67
C ASN A 17 -8.22 -2.92 16.08
N ARG A 18 -7.01 -2.69 15.57
CA ARG A 18 -6.24 -1.46 15.81
C ARG A 18 -6.15 -0.68 14.52
N GLY A 19 -6.85 0.45 14.45
CA GLY A 19 -6.68 1.41 13.37
C GLY A 19 -5.25 1.94 13.36
N ARG A 20 -4.52 1.70 12.26
CA ARG A 20 -3.16 2.22 12.02
C ARG A 20 -3.14 3.08 10.76
N GLU A 21 -4.28 3.73 10.48
CA GLU A 21 -4.46 4.68 9.39
C GLU A 21 -3.57 5.89 9.52
N GLU A 22 -2.89 6.23 8.43
CA GLU A 22 -2.33 7.57 8.27
C GLU A 22 -2.72 8.10 6.89
N ARG A 23 -3.06 9.38 6.83
CA ARG A 23 -3.48 10.11 5.62
C ARG A 23 -2.46 11.20 5.30
N TYR A 24 -2.06 11.26 4.04
CA TYR A 24 -1.07 12.21 3.55
C TYR A 24 -1.63 12.97 2.35
N VAL A 25 -1.46 14.30 2.36
CA VAL A 25 -1.69 15.14 1.18
C VAL A 25 -0.44 15.10 0.32
N LEU A 26 -0.61 14.92 -0.98
CA LEU A 26 0.50 14.92 -1.94
C LEU A 26 0.91 16.36 -2.29
N TRP A 27 2.21 16.58 -2.48
CA TRP A 27 2.77 17.88 -2.89
C TRP A 27 2.67 18.14 -4.40
N PHE A 28 1.85 17.35 -5.11
CA PHE A 28 1.60 17.43 -6.55
C PHE A 28 0.18 16.93 -6.85
N ASP A 29 -0.31 17.17 -8.06
CA ASP A 29 -1.59 16.66 -8.55
C ASP A 29 -1.38 15.26 -9.19
N PRO A 30 -1.78 14.16 -8.52
CA PRO A 30 -1.53 12.79 -9.01
C PRO A 30 -2.35 12.42 -10.25
N THR A 31 -3.24 13.31 -10.73
CA THR A 31 -4.06 13.06 -11.93
C THR A 31 -3.41 13.55 -13.22
N LYS A 32 -2.33 14.35 -13.11
CA LYS A 32 -1.72 15.01 -14.26
C LYS A 32 -0.65 14.18 -14.95
N ASP A 33 0.04 13.33 -14.20
CA ASP A 33 1.07 12.45 -14.73
C ASP A 33 1.21 11.19 -13.88
N PHE A 34 1.98 10.21 -14.38
CA PHE A 34 2.37 9.03 -13.62
C PHE A 34 3.37 9.40 -12.52
N HIS A 35 3.21 8.76 -11.37
CA HIS A 35 4.08 8.87 -10.22
C HIS A 35 4.43 7.49 -9.70
N TYR A 36 5.63 7.35 -9.12
CA TYR A 36 6.08 6.08 -8.56
C TYR A 36 5.57 5.93 -7.13
N TYR A 37 4.83 4.84 -6.88
CA TYR A 37 4.40 4.45 -5.54
C TYR A 37 5.07 3.13 -5.20
N GLY A 38 5.89 3.12 -4.16
CA GLY A 38 6.73 1.98 -3.79
C GLY A 38 6.46 1.50 -2.37
N ILE A 39 6.56 0.18 -2.18
CA ILE A 39 6.55 -0.45 -0.86
C ILE A 39 7.82 -1.30 -0.75
N LEU A 40 8.72 -0.92 0.15
CA LEU A 40 9.81 -1.78 0.58
C LEU A 40 9.36 -2.52 1.83
N TRP A 41 9.30 -3.85 1.76
CA TRP A 41 8.94 -4.71 2.88
C TRP A 41 10.05 -5.72 3.12
N THR A 42 10.59 -5.72 4.33
CA THR A 42 11.68 -6.58 4.78
C THR A 42 11.43 -7.04 6.21
N GLU A 43 12.25 -7.95 6.72
CA GLU A 43 12.23 -8.37 8.13
C GLU A 43 12.48 -7.22 9.11
N ASN A 44 13.19 -6.16 8.65
CA ASN A 44 13.51 -4.99 9.48
C ASN A 44 12.37 -3.96 9.53
N GLY A 45 11.37 -4.07 8.65
CA GLY A 45 10.28 -3.11 8.58
C GLY A 45 9.72 -2.88 7.19
N ILE A 46 8.81 -1.90 7.13
CA ILE A 46 8.12 -1.47 5.91
C ILE A 46 8.39 0.01 5.69
N ARG A 47 8.77 0.38 4.45
CA ARG A 47 8.89 1.77 4.03
C ARG A 47 8.02 2.03 2.81
N TYR A 48 7.30 3.15 2.84
CA TYR A 48 6.43 3.60 1.75
C TYR A 48 7.06 4.79 1.04
N TYR A 49 6.99 4.79 -0.29
CA TYR A 49 7.63 5.79 -1.15
C TYR A 49 6.64 6.44 -2.10
N VAL A 50 6.88 7.72 -2.38
CA VAL A 50 6.26 8.49 -3.46
C VAL A 50 7.37 9.21 -4.23
N ASN A 51 7.56 8.88 -5.51
CA ASN A 51 8.65 9.38 -6.35
C ASN A 51 10.02 9.28 -5.66
N ASP A 52 10.35 8.08 -5.16
CA ASP A 52 11.58 7.75 -4.42
C ASP A 52 11.78 8.50 -3.08
N VAL A 53 10.83 9.35 -2.68
CA VAL A 53 10.83 10.02 -1.38
C VAL A 53 10.12 9.12 -0.36
N PRO A 54 10.78 8.71 0.75
CA PRO A 54 10.14 7.94 1.79
C PRO A 54 9.15 8.81 2.56
N ILE A 55 7.86 8.45 2.51
CA ILE A 55 6.80 9.17 3.22
C ILE A 55 6.52 8.56 4.60
N LYS A 56 6.91 7.30 4.81
CA LYS A 56 6.77 6.64 6.10
C LYS A 56 7.67 5.41 6.23
N GLU A 57 8.18 5.21 7.43
CA GLU A 57 8.83 3.97 7.87
C GLU A 57 8.12 3.38 9.09
N VAL A 58 7.94 2.05 9.08
CA VAL A 58 7.45 1.24 10.19
C VAL A 58 8.53 0.20 10.47
N LYS A 59 9.28 0.38 11.55
CA LYS A 59 10.32 -0.57 11.97
C LYS A 59 9.71 -1.72 12.76
N THR A 60 10.26 -2.91 12.61
CA THR A 60 9.98 -4.00 13.53
C THR A 60 10.54 -3.66 14.91
N VAL A 61 9.75 -3.91 15.96
CA VAL A 61 10.23 -3.86 17.35
C VAL A 61 9.76 -5.12 18.06
N ASP A 62 10.58 -5.66 18.97
CA ASP A 62 10.32 -6.93 19.66
C ASP A 62 8.94 -6.97 20.35
N ARG A 63 8.47 -5.79 20.79
CA ARG A 63 7.15 -5.60 21.42
C ARG A 63 5.96 -5.69 20.46
N MET A 64 6.18 -5.90 19.16
CA MET A 64 5.08 -6.07 18.20
C MET A 64 4.36 -7.42 18.36
N ASP A 65 4.91 -8.40 19.09
CA ASP A 65 4.20 -9.61 19.56
C ASP A 65 3.39 -10.34 18.46
N GLY A 66 3.96 -10.41 17.25
CA GLY A 66 3.32 -11.02 16.08
C GLY A 66 2.43 -10.09 15.23
N ASP A 67 2.21 -8.83 15.61
CA ASP A 67 1.47 -7.82 14.82
C ASP A 67 2.24 -7.34 13.57
N PHE A 68 3.44 -7.87 13.31
CA PHE A 68 4.19 -7.55 12.09
C PHE A 68 3.83 -8.49 10.93
N LEU A 69 3.97 -7.98 9.70
CA LEU A 69 3.70 -8.72 8.47
C LEU A 69 4.81 -9.75 8.22
N ALA A 70 4.61 -10.96 8.73
CA ALA A 70 5.56 -12.09 8.63
C ALA A 70 5.08 -13.22 7.70
N LYS A 71 3.91 -13.09 7.08
CA LYS A 71 3.36 -14.09 6.16
C LYS A 71 3.60 -13.68 4.71
N PRO A 72 3.79 -14.62 3.77
CA PRO A 72 3.81 -14.32 2.35
C PRO A 72 2.60 -13.50 1.92
N MET A 73 2.80 -12.55 1.02
CA MET A 73 1.76 -11.63 0.55
C MET A 73 1.66 -11.62 -0.98
N THR A 74 0.48 -11.26 -1.47
CA THR A 74 0.19 -11.03 -2.88
C THR A 74 -0.08 -9.55 -3.11
N LEU A 75 0.45 -9.00 -4.20
CA LEU A 75 0.16 -7.62 -4.61
C LEU A 75 -1.20 -7.56 -5.33
N TYR A 76 -2.04 -6.58 -4.95
CA TYR A 76 -3.32 -6.31 -5.59
C TYR A 76 -3.42 -4.83 -5.96
N GLY A 77 -4.08 -4.53 -7.09
CA GLY A 77 -4.48 -3.18 -7.49
C GLY A 77 -5.93 -3.18 -7.92
N THR A 78 -6.76 -2.32 -7.32
CA THR A 78 -8.21 -2.27 -7.59
C THR A 78 -8.71 -0.83 -7.63
N ILE A 79 -9.80 -0.61 -8.34
CA ILE A 79 -10.63 0.59 -8.26
C ILE A 79 -12.02 0.17 -7.80
N TRP A 80 -12.56 0.80 -6.76
CA TRP A 80 -13.83 0.42 -6.18
C TRP A 80 -14.52 1.61 -5.48
N ASN A 81 -15.81 1.46 -5.20
CA ASN A 81 -16.63 2.52 -4.59
C ASN A 81 -16.51 2.53 -3.05
N GLY A 82 -15.76 3.49 -2.51
CA GLY A 82 -15.59 3.73 -1.07
C GLY A 82 -16.50 4.81 -0.47
N SER A 83 -17.66 5.12 -1.07
CA SER A 83 -18.51 6.29 -0.72
C SER A 83 -18.83 6.45 0.77
N ASN A 84 -18.89 5.37 1.54
CA ASN A 84 -19.25 5.44 2.95
C ASN A 84 -18.14 6.01 3.85
N TRP A 85 -16.90 6.12 3.38
CA TRP A 85 -15.75 6.51 4.23
C TRP A 85 -14.65 7.32 3.52
N ALA A 86 -14.51 7.19 2.19
CA ALA A 86 -13.35 7.68 1.45
C ALA A 86 -13.25 9.21 1.43
N ALA A 87 -14.27 9.90 0.92
CA ALA A 87 -14.24 11.36 0.75
C ALA A 87 -14.82 12.06 2.00
N TYR A 88 -13.97 12.78 2.74
CA TYR A 88 -14.35 13.52 3.96
C TYR A 88 -15.14 12.66 4.97
N GLY A 89 -14.70 11.42 5.18
CA GLY A 89 -15.37 10.49 6.10
C GLY A 89 -16.73 10.02 5.60
N GLY A 90 -16.96 10.04 4.28
CA GLY A 90 -18.22 9.62 3.65
C GLY A 90 -19.23 10.73 3.43
N LYS A 91 -18.87 12.00 3.70
CA LYS A 91 -19.73 13.16 3.48
C LYS A 91 -20.09 13.36 2.00
N TYR A 92 -19.15 13.09 1.10
CA TYR A 92 -19.36 13.20 -0.33
C TYR A 92 -19.37 11.81 -0.96
N LYS A 93 -20.43 11.47 -1.66
CA LYS A 93 -20.63 10.15 -2.29
C LYS A 93 -20.22 10.18 -3.76
N LEU A 94 -19.97 9.00 -4.31
CA LEU A 94 -19.72 8.80 -5.73
C LEU A 94 -20.92 9.28 -6.54
N ASP A 95 -20.67 10.10 -7.55
CA ASP A 95 -21.69 10.58 -8.49
C ASP A 95 -21.53 9.88 -9.85
N LEU A 96 -22.45 8.99 -10.19
CA LEU A 96 -22.31 8.17 -11.39
C LEU A 96 -22.47 8.95 -12.70
N GLU A 97 -22.93 10.20 -12.66
CA GLU A 97 -22.98 11.07 -13.85
C GLU A 97 -21.59 11.40 -14.39
N TYR A 98 -20.56 11.38 -13.53
CA TYR A 98 -19.17 11.61 -13.92
C TYR A 98 -18.42 10.34 -14.33
N ALA A 99 -19.11 9.21 -14.47
CA ALA A 99 -18.50 7.98 -14.96
C ALA A 99 -18.05 8.11 -16.45
N PRO A 100 -17.00 7.38 -16.87
CA PRO A 100 -16.25 6.37 -16.14
C PRO A 100 -15.14 6.92 -15.23
N TYR A 101 -14.92 6.23 -14.11
CA TYR A 101 -13.79 6.47 -13.22
C TYR A 101 -12.62 5.57 -13.63
N ILE A 102 -11.49 6.18 -14.02
CA ILE A 102 -10.37 5.45 -14.63
C ILE A 102 -9.12 5.61 -13.76
N ALA A 103 -8.55 4.48 -13.35
CA ALA A 103 -7.20 4.41 -12.78
C ALA A 103 -6.25 3.76 -13.81
N LYS A 104 -5.09 4.38 -14.05
CA LYS A 104 -4.07 3.86 -14.97
C LYS A 104 -2.86 3.41 -14.18
N TYR A 105 -2.37 2.22 -14.47
CA TYR A 105 -1.19 1.63 -13.85
C TYR A 105 -0.18 1.29 -14.95
N SER A 106 1.10 1.51 -14.68
CA SER A 106 2.19 1.24 -15.61
C SER A 106 3.48 0.96 -14.84
N ASN A 107 4.50 0.45 -15.53
CA ASN A 107 5.85 0.23 -14.97
C ASN A 107 5.85 -0.62 -13.69
N PHE A 108 5.12 -1.74 -13.71
CA PHE A 108 5.09 -2.67 -12.58
C PHE A 108 6.50 -3.25 -12.34
N MET A 109 6.97 -3.11 -11.10
CA MET A 109 8.23 -3.67 -10.64
C MET A 109 7.96 -4.50 -9.39
N LEU A 110 8.30 -5.79 -9.44
CA LEU A 110 8.24 -6.69 -8.30
C LEU A 110 9.64 -7.30 -8.13
N ASN A 111 10.39 -6.72 -7.19
CA ASN A 111 11.68 -7.24 -6.76
C ASN A 111 11.48 -7.74 -5.34
N GLY A 112 11.31 -9.05 -5.19
CA GLY A 112 11.04 -9.67 -3.90
C GLY A 112 11.26 -11.16 -3.97
N CYS A 113 11.19 -11.80 -2.80
CA CYS A 113 11.38 -13.24 -2.70
C CYS A 113 10.08 -13.98 -3.01
N PRO A 114 10.00 -14.77 -4.09
CA PRO A 114 8.83 -15.58 -4.36
C PRO A 114 8.69 -16.67 -3.30
N PHE A 115 7.48 -16.84 -2.77
CA PHE A 115 7.19 -17.93 -1.84
C PHE A 115 6.81 -19.19 -2.63
N ASP A 116 7.65 -20.21 -2.56
CA ASP A 116 7.37 -21.53 -3.13
C ASP A 116 7.04 -22.53 -1.99
N PRO A 117 5.83 -23.10 -1.95
CA PRO A 117 5.41 -24.04 -0.91
C PRO A 117 6.04 -25.43 -1.06
N THR A 118 6.86 -25.70 -2.07
CA THR A 118 7.51 -27.00 -2.26
C THR A 118 8.68 -27.22 -1.29
N PRO A 119 8.88 -28.46 -0.78
CA PRO A 119 10.06 -28.77 0.02
C PRO A 119 11.34 -28.67 -0.83
N ASN A 120 12.35 -27.94 -0.34
CA ASN A 120 13.65 -27.63 -1.00
C ASN A 120 13.67 -26.45 -2.00
N SER A 121 12.75 -25.49 -1.89
CA SER A 121 12.89 -24.24 -2.65
C SER A 121 14.11 -23.43 -2.21
N THR A 122 14.77 -22.80 -3.17
CA THR A 122 15.94 -21.93 -2.97
C THR A 122 15.60 -20.74 -2.09
N GLN A 123 16.50 -20.39 -1.17
CA GLN A 123 16.34 -19.19 -0.32
C GLN A 123 16.43 -17.90 -1.16
N CYS A 124 15.88 -16.83 -0.62
CA CYS A 124 15.78 -15.51 -1.25
C CYS A 124 17.12 -14.91 -1.71
N ASP A 125 18.24 -15.43 -1.22
CA ASP A 125 19.60 -14.96 -1.52
C ASP A 125 20.05 -15.28 -2.96
N ASP A 126 19.30 -16.13 -3.69
CA ASP A 126 19.61 -16.52 -5.08
C ASP A 126 18.93 -15.64 -6.16
N TYR A 127 18.13 -14.63 -5.76
CA TYR A 127 17.49 -13.69 -6.70
C TYR A 127 18.27 -12.36 -6.76
N PRO A 128 18.80 -11.97 -7.94
CA PRO A 128 19.58 -10.75 -8.12
C PRO A 128 18.77 -9.46 -7.96
#